data_AF-A0A949ZF98-F1
#
_entry.id   AF-A0A949ZF98-F1
#
_cell.length_a   1.000
_cell.length_b   1.000
_cell.length_c   1.000
_cell.angle_alpha   90.00
_cell.angle_beta   90.00
_cell.angle_gamma   90.00
#
_symmetry.space_group_name_H-M   'P 1'
#
loop_
_entity.id
_entity.type
_entity.pdbx_description
1 polymer ?
#
loop_
_entity_poly.entity_id
_entity_poly.type
_entity_poly.pdbx_seq_one_letter_code
_entity_poly.pdbx_strand_id
1 'polypeptide(L)'
;MAARALEQRAADREVGDIDSEFVERVSHKLGYGHPLSDRTGTLEFTWTPEAEEKLKDVPEFCRELTRWRVEWTAHKRGLGSTITPEVMQIKYEMWGEVSRAIEERREPDIPWTEEAVARLQRIPSFVRGQVIEAVEGNTRRQRRDVVDEAIIDDTIQRWVGSGDFHEGKFGFR
;
A
#
# COMPACT_ATOMS: atom_id res chain seq x y z
N MET A 1 3.76 9.90 31.26
CA MET A 1 4.76 10.57 30.41
C MET A 1 4.64 10.14 28.95
N ALA A 2 4.52 8.84 28.64
CA ALA A 2 4.34 8.34 27.26
C ALA A 2 2.93 8.59 26.66
N ALA A 3 1.87 8.59 27.48
CA ALA A 3 0.50 8.87 27.02
C ALA A 3 0.33 10.29 26.43
N ARG A 4 0.98 11.29 27.04
CA ARG A 4 0.96 12.68 26.56
C ARG A 4 1.72 12.90 25.25
N ALA A 5 2.75 12.10 24.98
CA ALA A 5 3.51 12.17 23.72
C ALA A 5 2.76 11.53 22.54
N LEU A 6 1.89 10.56 22.82
CA LEU A 6 0.96 9.94 21.86
C LEU A 6 -0.20 10.87 21.53
N GLU A 7 -0.77 11.56 22.52
CA GLU A 7 -1.82 12.56 22.33
C GLU A 7 -1.35 13.74 21.46
N GLN A 8 -0.11 14.19 21.62
CA GLN A 8 0.45 15.30 20.83
C GLN A 8 0.66 14.93 19.34
N ARG A 9 1.05 13.68 19.04
CA ARG A 9 1.29 13.21 17.66
C ARG A 9 0.00 12.89 16.90
N ALA A 10 -1.07 12.55 17.61
CA ALA A 10 -2.40 12.38 17.05
C ALA A 10 -3.09 13.73 16.77
N ALA A 11 -2.75 14.78 17.53
CA ALA A 11 -3.32 16.12 17.36
C ALA A 11 -2.75 16.90 16.15
N ASP A 12 -1.51 16.61 15.74
CA ASP A 12 -0.82 17.35 14.65
C ASP A 12 -1.26 16.92 13.23
N ARG A 13 -2.06 15.86 13.09
CA ARG A 13 -2.70 15.48 11.82
C ARG A 13 -4.19 15.44 12.08
N GLU A 14 -4.95 16.36 11.48
CA GLU A 14 -6.42 16.31 11.41
C GLU A 14 -6.88 15.04 10.69
N VAL A 15 -6.79 13.90 11.37
CA VAL A 15 -7.33 12.62 10.91
C VAL A 15 -8.74 12.52 11.49
N GLY A 16 -9.64 13.31 10.89
CA GLY A 16 -11.06 13.21 11.15
C GLY A 16 -11.60 11.89 10.60
N ASP A 17 -12.13 11.07 11.50
CA ASP A 17 -12.96 9.89 11.26
C ASP A 17 -12.36 8.78 10.38
N ILE A 18 -11.38 8.09 10.94
CA ILE A 18 -11.16 6.69 10.58
C ILE A 18 -12.28 5.85 11.20
N ASP A 19 -13.27 5.45 10.39
CA ASP A 19 -14.40 4.62 10.83
C ASP A 19 -13.95 3.29 11.45
N SER A 20 -14.60 2.91 12.55
CA SER A 20 -14.47 1.65 13.29
C SER A 20 -14.51 0.39 12.42
N GLU A 21 -15.25 0.38 11.32
CA GLU A 21 -15.28 -0.77 10.39
C GLU A 21 -14.00 -0.88 9.56
N PHE A 22 -13.41 0.26 9.20
CA PHE A 22 -12.13 0.33 8.49
C PHE A 22 -10.98 -0.13 9.41
N VAL A 23 -11.00 0.33 10.65
CA VAL A 23 -10.14 -0.11 11.74
C VAL A 23 -10.11 -1.64 11.84
N GLU A 24 -11.26 -2.28 11.99
CA GLU A 24 -11.41 -3.72 12.19
C GLU A 24 -10.95 -4.55 10.97
N ARG A 25 -11.27 -4.09 9.75
CA ARG A 25 -10.89 -4.81 8.51
C ARG A 25 -9.38 -4.83 8.28
N VAL A 26 -8.72 -3.75 8.67
CA VAL A 26 -7.31 -3.51 8.38
C VAL A 26 -6.45 -3.98 9.55
N SER A 27 -6.92 -3.89 10.79
CA SER A 27 -6.25 -4.37 12.00
C SER A 27 -5.98 -5.88 12.02
N HIS A 28 -6.88 -6.70 11.46
CA HIS A 28 -6.65 -8.13 11.25
C HIS A 28 -5.52 -8.42 10.25
N LYS A 29 -5.24 -7.50 9.31
CA LYS A 29 -4.21 -7.63 8.25
C LYS A 29 -2.90 -6.87 8.54
N LEU A 30 -2.88 -6.00 9.55
CA LEU A 30 -1.78 -5.09 9.90
C LEU A 30 -1.14 -5.39 11.26
N GLY A 31 -0.86 -6.67 11.53
CA GLY A 31 -0.35 -7.10 12.84
C GLY A 31 0.77 -6.21 13.41
N TYR A 32 0.56 -5.82 14.68
CA TYR A 32 1.49 -5.22 15.65
C TYR A 32 2.03 -3.82 15.32
N GLY A 33 1.67 -2.84 16.16
CA GLY A 33 2.13 -1.44 16.08
C GLY A 33 1.16 -0.47 15.39
N HIS A 34 0.13 -0.98 14.70
CA HIS A 34 -0.96 -0.16 14.18
C HIS A 34 -1.87 0.27 15.35
N PRO A 35 -2.29 1.56 15.47
CA PRO A 35 -3.13 2.06 16.58
C PRO A 35 -4.44 1.31 16.77
N LEU A 36 -4.82 0.51 15.78
CA LEU A 36 -6.11 -0.14 15.66
C LEU A 36 -6.01 -1.69 15.75
N SER A 37 -4.82 -2.25 16.00
CA SER A 37 -4.61 -3.71 16.14
C SER A 37 -4.89 -4.21 17.56
N ASP A 38 -5.70 -5.27 17.70
CA ASP A 38 -5.99 -5.94 18.97
C ASP A 38 -4.81 -6.78 19.52
N ARG A 39 -3.68 -6.81 18.82
CA ARG A 39 -2.51 -7.59 19.25
C ARG A 39 -1.61 -6.79 20.20
N THR A 40 -1.44 -7.29 21.42
CA THR A 40 -0.79 -6.60 22.55
C THR A 40 0.75 -6.52 22.50
N GLY A 41 1.39 -6.98 21.42
CA GLY A 41 2.84 -6.87 21.25
C GLY A 41 3.22 -5.64 20.43
N THR A 42 4.03 -4.74 20.95
CA THR A 42 4.66 -3.72 20.10
C THR A 42 5.87 -4.36 19.43
N LEU A 43 5.85 -4.54 18.11
CA LEU A 43 7.06 -4.85 17.37
C LEU A 43 7.74 -3.52 17.06
N GLU A 44 8.97 -3.34 17.52
CA GLU A 44 9.77 -2.16 17.23
C GLU A 44 10.81 -2.49 16.16
N PHE A 45 10.90 -1.62 15.16
CA PHE A 45 11.85 -1.73 14.06
C PHE A 45 12.72 -0.48 13.96
N THR A 46 13.99 -0.68 13.63
CA THR A 46 14.93 0.41 13.33
C THR A 46 15.22 0.39 11.84
N TRP A 47 14.92 1.48 11.14
CA TRP A 47 15.27 1.63 9.74
C TRP A 47 16.66 2.24 9.60
N THR A 48 17.49 1.69 8.72
CA THR A 48 18.79 2.32 8.43
C THR A 48 18.59 3.58 7.58
N PRO A 49 19.55 4.54 7.61
CA PRO A 49 19.47 5.73 6.76
C PRO A 49 19.30 5.41 5.27
N GLU A 50 19.92 4.33 4.79
CA GLU A 50 19.82 3.89 3.39
C GLU A 50 18.43 3.35 3.06
N ALA A 51 17.80 2.64 4.00
CA ALA A 51 16.42 2.16 3.84
C ALA A 51 15.42 3.32 3.86
N GLU A 52 15.62 4.30 4.74
CA GLU A 52 14.82 5.54 4.77
C GLU A 52 14.96 6.33 3.45
N GLU A 53 16.17 6.41 2.89
CA GLU A 53 16.39 7.06 1.59
C GLU A 53 15.64 6.33 0.47
N LYS A 54 15.74 5.01 0.41
CA LYS A 54 15.02 4.18 -0.57
C LYS A 54 13.51 4.29 -0.43
N LEU A 55 12.99 4.51 0.77
CA LEU A 55 11.56 4.70 1.00
C LEU A 55 11.06 6.02 0.40
N LYS A 56 11.92 7.02 0.16
CA LYS A 56 11.52 8.30 -0.46
C LYS A 56 11.08 8.15 -1.91
N ASP A 57 11.55 7.13 -2.61
CA ASP A 57 11.10 6.76 -3.96
C ASP A 57 9.62 6.36 -4.00
N VAL A 58 9.08 5.95 -2.86
CA VAL A 58 7.65 5.66 -2.70
C VAL A 58 6.91 6.98 -2.51
N PRO A 59 5.78 7.21 -3.23
CA PRO A 59 4.94 8.39 -3.01
C PRO A 59 4.55 8.55 -1.54
N GLU A 60 4.54 9.79 -1.04
CA GLU A 60 4.39 10.08 0.39
C GLU A 60 3.19 9.38 1.05
N PHE A 61 2.04 9.38 0.37
CA PHE A 61 0.81 8.75 0.85
C PHE A 61 0.90 7.22 0.98
N CYS A 62 1.88 6.57 0.34
CA CYS A 62 2.12 5.12 0.41
C CYS A 62 3.22 4.73 1.41
N ARG A 63 4.02 5.68 1.92
CA ARG A 63 5.26 5.38 2.66
C ARG A 63 5.00 4.62 3.95
N GLU A 64 4.06 5.07 4.77
CA GLU A 64 3.73 4.42 6.05
C GLU A 64 3.21 3.00 5.85
N LEU A 65 2.39 2.76 4.84
CA LEU A 65 1.90 1.40 4.55
C LEU A 65 2.99 0.52 3.99
N THR A 66 3.89 1.08 3.18
CA THR A 66 5.06 0.35 2.68
C THR A 66 5.95 -0.05 3.85
N ARG A 67 6.17 0.86 4.81
CA ARG A 67 6.88 0.61 6.05
C ARG A 67 6.28 -0.58 6.80
N TRP A 68 4.98 -0.54 7.09
CA TRP A 68 4.29 -1.65 7.78
C TRP A 68 4.40 -2.98 7.03
N ARG A 69 4.30 -2.96 5.70
CA ARG A 69 4.38 -4.17 4.87
C ARG A 69 5.78 -4.78 4.85
N VAL A 70 6.83 -3.95 4.90
CA VAL A 70 8.22 -4.39 4.99
C VAL A 70 8.50 -4.94 6.40
N GLU A 71 8.13 -4.21 7.44
CA GLU A 71 8.27 -4.61 8.85
C GLU A 71 7.57 -5.94 9.16
N TRP A 72 6.34 -6.09 8.70
CA TRP A 72 5.61 -7.35 8.81
C TRP A 72 6.32 -8.50 8.09
N THR A 73 6.90 -8.23 6.92
CA THR A 73 7.66 -9.25 6.17
C THR A 73 8.92 -9.65 6.93
N ALA A 74 9.62 -8.67 7.52
CA ALA A 74 10.79 -8.92 8.36
C ALA A 74 10.46 -9.79 9.57
N HIS A 75 9.38 -9.47 10.29
CA HIS A 75 8.89 -10.29 11.39
C HIS A 75 8.55 -11.72 10.95
N LYS A 76 7.71 -11.86 9.91
CA LYS A 76 7.19 -13.17 9.49
C LYS A 76 8.26 -14.09 8.92
N ARG A 77 9.32 -13.54 8.34
CA ARG A 77 10.45 -14.29 7.78
C ARG A 77 11.65 -14.37 8.72
N GLY A 78 11.58 -13.79 9.92
CA GLY A 78 12.67 -13.83 10.89
C GLY A 78 13.92 -13.07 10.45
N LEU A 79 13.75 -11.94 9.73
CA LEU A 79 14.84 -11.14 9.16
C LEU A 79 15.48 -10.16 10.18
N GLY A 80 15.05 -10.21 11.43
CA GLY A 80 15.45 -9.26 12.48
C GLY A 80 14.57 -8.01 12.54
N SER A 81 14.94 -7.10 13.45
CA SER A 81 14.22 -5.83 13.70
C SER A 81 14.89 -4.62 13.05
N THR A 82 16.02 -4.79 12.37
CA THR A 82 16.67 -3.70 11.62
C THR A 82 16.27 -3.80 10.15
N ILE A 83 15.57 -2.79 9.64
CA ILE A 83 15.16 -2.72 8.24
C ILE A 83 16.27 -2.07 7.42
N THR A 84 16.91 -2.87 6.59
CA THR A 84 17.93 -2.46 5.61
C THR A 84 17.34 -2.44 4.19
N PRO A 85 18.03 -1.88 3.20
CA PRO A 85 17.62 -1.97 1.80
C PRO A 85 17.38 -3.42 1.31
N GLU A 86 18.14 -4.39 1.82
CA GLU A 86 17.99 -5.81 1.50
C GLU A 86 16.67 -6.38 2.04
N VAL A 87 16.27 -5.97 3.24
CA VAL A 87 14.98 -6.37 3.83
C VAL A 87 13.82 -5.78 3.02
N MET A 88 13.93 -4.52 2.58
CA MET A 88 12.96 -3.92 1.66
C MET A 88 12.89 -4.68 0.33
N GLN A 89 14.05 -5.03 -0.22
CA GLN A 89 14.16 -5.73 -1.50
C GLN A 89 13.45 -7.07 -1.48
N ILE A 90 13.54 -7.84 -0.38
CA ILE A 90 12.78 -9.09 -0.21
C ILE A 90 11.27 -8.85 -0.37
N LYS A 91 10.74 -7.77 0.23
CA LYS A 91 9.32 -7.44 0.09
C LYS A 91 8.97 -6.99 -1.33
N TYR A 92 9.83 -6.19 -1.97
CA TYR A 92 9.61 -5.73 -3.34
C TYR A 92 9.64 -6.89 -4.33
N GLU A 93 10.50 -7.89 -4.14
CA GLU A 93 10.51 -9.13 -4.93
C GLU A 93 9.21 -9.91 -4.79
N MET A 94 8.71 -10.09 -3.57
CA MET A 94 7.41 -10.73 -3.34
C MET A 94 6.26 -9.98 -4.04
N TRP A 95 6.29 -8.65 -4.02
CA TRP A 95 5.30 -7.87 -4.78
C TRP A 95 5.50 -8.01 -6.29
N GLY A 96 6.73 -8.08 -6.77
CA GLY A 96 7.05 -8.27 -8.18
C GLY A 96 6.62 -9.62 -8.72
N GLU A 97 6.70 -10.69 -7.92
CA GLU A 97 6.11 -11.99 -8.26
C GLU A 97 4.60 -11.88 -8.48
N VAL A 98 3.90 -11.20 -7.58
CA VAL A 98 2.45 -10.96 -7.70
C VAL A 98 2.14 -10.09 -8.91
N SER A 99 2.89 -9.00 -9.11
CA SER A 99 2.72 -8.09 -10.25
C SER A 99 2.83 -8.81 -11.57
N ARG A 100 3.89 -9.60 -11.74
CA ARG A 100 4.13 -10.40 -12.94
C ARG A 100 3.02 -11.44 -13.14
N ALA A 101 2.59 -12.13 -12.09
CA ALA A 101 1.50 -13.10 -12.18
C ALA A 101 0.15 -12.45 -12.58
N ILE A 102 -0.10 -11.20 -12.16
CA ILE A 102 -1.26 -10.42 -12.60
C ILE A 102 -1.13 -10.06 -14.08
N GLU A 103 0.01 -9.53 -14.48
CA GLU A 103 0.25 -9.12 -15.87
C GLU A 103 0.20 -10.31 -16.85
N GLU A 104 0.71 -11.48 -16.46
CA GLU A 104 0.69 -12.71 -17.26
C GLU A 104 -0.72 -13.28 -17.46
N ARG A 105 -1.58 -13.20 -16.44
CA ARG A 105 -2.97 -13.67 -16.53
C ARG A 105 -3.94 -12.63 -17.10
N ARG A 106 -3.51 -11.39 -17.24
CA ARG A 106 -4.37 -10.27 -17.63
C ARG A 106 -4.80 -10.42 -19.09
N GLU A 107 -6.11 -10.37 -19.31
CA GLU A 107 -6.69 -10.15 -20.62
C GLU A 107 -6.94 -8.65 -20.81
N PRO A 108 -6.38 -7.98 -21.83
CA PRO A 108 -6.58 -6.55 -22.07
C PRO A 108 -7.98 -6.28 -22.65
N ASP A 109 -9.01 -6.41 -21.80
CA ASP A 109 -10.42 -6.20 -22.15
C ASP A 109 -10.83 -4.73 -22.13
N ILE A 110 -10.08 -3.87 -21.43
CA ILE A 110 -10.32 -2.43 -21.33
C ILE A 110 -9.16 -1.67 -21.99
N PRO A 111 -9.42 -0.84 -23.01
CA PRO A 111 -8.40 0.04 -23.59
C PRO A 111 -7.93 1.12 -22.59
N TRP A 112 -6.66 1.49 -22.68
CA TRP A 112 -6.07 2.60 -21.93
C TRP A 112 -5.72 3.72 -22.90
N THR A 113 -5.93 4.98 -22.53
CA THR A 113 -5.45 6.12 -23.32
C THR A 113 -3.93 6.19 -23.31
N GLU A 114 -3.34 6.90 -24.28
CA GLU A 114 -1.89 7.05 -24.38
C GLU A 114 -1.30 7.72 -23.11
N GLU A 115 -2.01 8.70 -22.56
CA GLU A 115 -1.64 9.41 -21.34
C GLU A 115 -1.70 8.49 -20.12
N ALA A 116 -2.74 7.66 -20.02
CA ALA A 116 -2.86 6.66 -18.94
C ALA A 116 -1.74 5.61 -19.01
N VAL A 117 -1.38 5.15 -20.21
CA VAL A 117 -0.23 4.26 -20.43
C VAL A 117 1.07 4.94 -20.01
N ALA A 118 1.28 6.21 -20.37
CA ALA A 118 2.48 6.95 -19.98
C ALA A 118 2.61 7.10 -18.46
N ARG A 119 1.50 7.29 -17.73
CA ARG A 119 1.50 7.29 -16.26
C ARG A 119 1.82 5.91 -15.69
N LEU A 120 1.22 4.85 -16.24
CA LEU A 120 1.47 3.47 -15.81
C LEU A 120 2.96 3.08 -15.96
N GLN A 121 3.63 3.54 -17.02
CA GLN A 121 5.06 3.26 -17.25
C GLN A 121 5.98 3.86 -16.17
N ARG A 122 5.57 4.94 -15.50
CA ARG A 122 6.31 5.54 -14.37
C ARG A 122 6.17 4.75 -13.08
N ILE A 123 5.18 3.86 -13.00
CA ILE A 123 4.95 3.02 -11.84
C ILE A 123 6.02 1.92 -11.82
N PRO A 124 6.69 1.71 -10.66
CA PRO A 124 7.66 0.63 -10.51
C PRO A 124 7.06 -0.72 -10.91
N SER A 125 7.81 -1.49 -11.69
CA SER A 125 7.34 -2.77 -12.25
C SER A 125 6.90 -3.77 -11.19
N PHE A 126 7.46 -3.72 -9.98
CA PHE A 126 7.14 -4.67 -8.92
C PHE A 126 5.75 -4.48 -8.28
N VAL A 127 5.03 -3.39 -8.60
CA VAL A 127 3.63 -3.16 -8.17
C VAL A 127 2.68 -2.88 -9.33
N ARG A 128 3.19 -2.87 -10.58
CA ARG A 128 2.45 -2.40 -11.74
C ARG A 128 1.19 -3.23 -12.00
N GLY A 129 1.28 -4.55 -11.91
CA GLY A 129 0.16 -5.48 -12.05
C GLY A 129 -0.97 -5.17 -11.06
N GLN A 130 -0.64 -5.00 -9.78
CA GLN A 130 -1.62 -4.61 -8.76
C GLN A 130 -2.28 -3.27 -9.07
N VAL A 131 -1.52 -2.29 -9.58
CA VAL A 131 -2.10 -1.00 -10.00
C VAL A 131 -3.02 -1.17 -11.20
N ILE A 132 -2.64 -1.96 -12.21
CA ILE A 132 -3.49 -2.26 -13.38
C ILE A 132 -4.81 -2.87 -12.92
N GLU A 133 -4.76 -3.91 -12.07
CA GLU A 133 -5.94 -4.61 -11.57
C GLU A 133 -6.87 -3.67 -10.81
N ALA A 134 -6.32 -2.80 -9.95
CA ALA A 134 -7.11 -1.83 -9.20
C ALA A 134 -7.73 -0.74 -10.09
N VAL A 135 -6.96 -0.20 -11.03
CA VAL A 135 -7.43 0.84 -11.96
C VAL A 135 -8.53 0.28 -12.84
N GLU A 136 -8.33 -0.88 -13.48
CA GLU A 136 -9.35 -1.53 -14.30
C GLU A 136 -10.57 -1.97 -13.50
N GLY A 137 -10.39 -2.45 -12.27
CA GLY A 137 -11.47 -2.74 -11.34
C GLY A 137 -12.33 -1.50 -11.06
N ASN A 138 -11.69 -0.33 -10.87
CA ASN A 138 -12.38 0.95 -10.71
C ASN A 138 -13.09 1.38 -12.00
N THR A 139 -12.48 1.21 -13.17
CA THR A 139 -13.12 1.47 -14.47
C THR A 139 -14.41 0.67 -14.62
N ARG A 140 -14.36 -0.66 -14.38
CA ARG A 140 -15.54 -1.54 -14.44
C ARG A 140 -16.61 -1.11 -13.43
N ARG A 141 -16.20 -0.75 -12.21
CA ARG A 141 -17.12 -0.30 -11.16
C ARG A 141 -17.83 1.01 -11.51
N GLN A 142 -17.11 1.94 -12.15
CA GLN A 142 -17.66 3.19 -12.65
C GLN A 142 -18.44 3.02 -13.97
N ARG A 143 -18.53 1.78 -14.50
CA ARG A 143 -19.15 1.46 -15.79
C ARG A 143 -18.56 2.27 -16.95
N ARG A 144 -17.26 2.57 -16.87
CA ARG A 144 -16.50 3.11 -17.99
C ARG A 144 -15.91 1.98 -18.81
N ASP A 145 -15.61 2.28 -20.06
CA ASP A 145 -15.08 1.36 -21.07
C ASP A 145 -13.64 1.70 -21.46
N VAL A 146 -13.07 2.79 -20.95
CA VAL A 146 -11.69 3.21 -21.18
C VAL A 146 -11.02 3.63 -19.87
N VAL A 147 -9.74 3.29 -19.72
CA VAL A 147 -8.89 3.85 -18.66
C VAL A 147 -8.27 5.15 -19.15
N ASP A 148 -8.70 6.26 -18.56
CA ASP A 148 -8.12 7.59 -18.72
C ASP A 148 -7.37 8.02 -17.44
N GLU A 149 -6.76 9.20 -17.45
CA GLU A 149 -6.06 9.75 -16.28
C GLU A 149 -7.01 10.00 -15.10
N ALA A 150 -8.28 10.30 -15.36
CA ALA A 150 -9.26 10.57 -14.32
C ALA A 150 -9.55 9.31 -13.48
N ILE A 151 -9.66 8.13 -14.11
CA ILE A 151 -9.80 6.88 -13.35
C ILE A 151 -8.55 6.59 -12.49
N ILE A 152 -7.35 6.89 -12.99
CA ILE A 152 -6.11 6.71 -12.22
C ILE A 152 -6.12 7.63 -10.98
N ASP A 153 -6.45 8.90 -11.17
CA ASP A 153 -6.53 9.87 -10.08
C ASP A 153 -7.61 9.51 -9.06
N ASP A 154 -8.80 9.10 -9.51
CA ASP A 154 -9.88 8.59 -8.65
C ASP A 154 -9.43 7.38 -7.83
N THR A 155 -8.68 6.46 -8.46
CA THR A 155 -8.16 5.26 -7.78
C THR A 155 -7.17 5.65 -6.69
N ILE A 156 -6.26 6.58 -6.97
CA ILE A 156 -5.30 7.10 -5.98
C ILE A 156 -6.02 7.82 -4.85
N GLN A 157 -6.98 8.69 -5.16
CA GLN A 157 -7.76 9.42 -4.15
C GLN A 157 -8.52 8.47 -3.22
N ARG A 158 -9.06 7.37 -3.76
CA ARG A 158 -9.68 6.32 -2.95
C ARG A 158 -8.68 5.64 -2.02
N TRP A 159 -7.47 5.34 -2.48
CA TRP A 159 -6.44 4.77 -1.60
C TRP A 159 -6.00 5.75 -0.52
N VAL A 160 -5.86 7.04 -0.85
CA VAL A 160 -5.52 8.08 0.12
C VAL A 160 -6.62 8.21 1.18
N GLY A 161 -7.89 8.30 0.75
CA GLY A 161 -9.01 8.50 1.67
C GLY A 161 -9.39 7.24 2.45
N SER A 162 -9.24 6.06 1.85
CA SER A 162 -9.59 4.79 2.49
C SER A 162 -8.43 4.11 3.17
N GLY A 163 -7.17 4.43 2.90
CA GLY A 163 -6.02 3.65 3.39
C GLY A 163 -5.96 2.19 2.87
N ASP A 164 -6.87 1.76 2.00
CA ASP A 164 -6.97 0.38 1.50
C ASP A 164 -6.36 0.25 0.09
N PHE A 165 -5.04 0.11 0.05
CA PHE A 165 -4.24 -0.11 -1.18
C PHE A 165 -4.43 -1.51 -1.77
N HIS A 166 -5.21 -2.35 -1.10
CA HIS A 166 -5.45 -3.73 -1.46
C HIS A 166 -6.92 -4.06 -1.30
N GLU A 167 -7.83 -3.19 -1.77
CA GLU A 167 -9.29 -3.37 -1.64
C GLU A 167 -9.65 -4.85 -1.87
N GLY A 168 -9.77 -5.58 -0.76
CA GLY A 168 -9.92 -7.04 -0.76
C GLY A 168 -11.31 -7.46 -1.20
N LYS A 169 -12.20 -6.49 -1.48
CA LYS A 169 -13.46 -6.70 -2.17
C LYS A 169 -13.30 -6.74 -3.70
N PHE A 170 -12.17 -6.31 -4.28
CA PHE A 170 -12.06 -6.03 -5.72
C PHE A 170 -10.78 -6.53 -6.43
N GLY A 171 -9.85 -7.26 -5.78
CA GLY A 171 -8.61 -7.67 -6.47
C GLY A 171 -7.83 -8.87 -5.94
N PHE A 172 -8.36 -9.67 -5.02
CA PHE A 172 -7.74 -10.96 -4.70
C PHE A 172 -8.83 -12.00 -4.52
N ARG A 173 -9.08 -12.76 -5.59
CA ARG A 173 -9.62 -14.12 -5.51
C ARG A 173 -8.50 -15.09 -5.85
#